data_AF-A0A965IT21-F1
#
_entry.id   AF-A0A965IT21-F1
#
_cell.length_a   1.000
_cell.length_b   1.000
_cell.length_c   1.000
_cell.angle_alpha   90.00
_cell.angle_beta   90.00
_cell.angle_gamma   90.00
#
_symmetry.space_group_name_H-M   'P 1'
#
loop_
_entity.id
_entity.type
_entity.pdbx_description
1 polymer ?
#
loop_
_entity_poly.entity_id
_entity_poly.type
_entity_poly.pdbx_seq_one_letter_code
_entity_poly.pdbx_strand_id
1 'polypeptide(L)'
;MLQRRMASVSSRIREIQEELRIVDDQLSHLVDDADEKSLRALVSETPAAEFEHREARKHSDAMLRHRASLMGSLAELNAKMDELLDRMKEPTT
;
A
#
# COMPACT_ATOMS: atom_id res chain seq x y z
N MET A 1 18.59 17.52 18.21
CA MET A 1 17.15 17.16 18.08
C MET A 1 16.76 16.87 16.62
N LEU A 2 17.16 17.71 15.66
CA LEU A 2 16.81 17.55 14.24
C LEU A 2 17.25 16.22 13.63
N GLN A 3 18.52 15.83 13.81
CA GLN A 3 19.06 14.54 13.34
C GLN A 3 18.30 13.33 13.92
N ARG A 4 17.91 13.38 15.21
CA ARG A 4 17.09 12.32 15.83
C ARG A 4 15.71 12.22 15.19
N ARG A 5 15.10 13.37 14.86
CA ARG A 5 13.81 13.41 14.16
C ARG A 5 13.91 12.83 12.75
N MET A 6 14.98 13.14 12.02
CA MET A 6 15.24 12.55 10.70
C MET A 6 15.46 11.05 10.76
N ALA A 7 16.25 10.56 11.73
CA ALA A 7 16.44 9.12 11.93
C ALA A 7 15.10 8.40 12.17
N SER A 8 14.21 9.01 12.95
CA SER A 8 12.86 8.49 13.18
C SER A 8 12.00 8.49 11.91
N VAL A 9 11.97 9.58 11.14
CA VAL A 9 11.24 9.64 9.85
C VAL A 9 11.79 8.61 8.87
N SER A 10 13.11 8.46 8.77
CA SER A 10 13.76 7.46 7.92
C SER A 10 13.42 6.03 8.32
N SER A 11 13.35 5.73 9.62
CA SER A 11 12.88 4.42 10.10
C SER A 11 11.45 4.15 9.64
N ARG A 12 10.56 5.14 9.82
CA ARG A 12 9.16 4.99 9.45
C ARG A 12 8.96 4.82 7.94
N ILE A 13 9.76 5.52 7.12
CA ILE A 13 9.76 5.33 5.66
C ILE A 13 10.12 3.88 5.31
N ARG A 14 11.18 3.32 5.91
CA ARG A 14 11.57 1.93 5.67
C ARG A 14 10.49 0.93 6.07
N GLU A 15 9.84 1.15 7.21
CA GLU A 15 8.74 0.31 7.67
C GLU A 15 7.58 0.30 6.66
N ILE A 16 7.17 1.48 6.17
CA ILE A 16 6.09 1.58 5.18
C ILE A 16 6.49 0.98 3.83
N GLN A 17 7.75 1.14 3.41
CA GLN A 17 8.25 0.52 2.18
C GLN A 17 8.22 -1.01 2.25
N GLU A 18 8.58 -1.59 3.39
CA GLU A 18 8.48 -3.03 3.59
C GLU A 18 7.02 -3.50 3.63
N GLU A 19 6.14 -2.75 4.31
CA GLU A 19 4.72 -3.05 4.32
C GLU A 19 4.12 -2.99 2.90
N LEU A 20 4.46 -1.96 2.12
CA LEU A 20 4.06 -1.86 0.72
C LEU A 20 4.54 -3.04 -0.11
N ARG A 21 5.76 -3.52 0.11
CA ARG A 21 6.29 -4.71 -0.59
C ARG A 21 5.44 -5.94 -0.31
N ILE A 22 5.04 -6.14 0.94
CA ILE A 22 4.17 -7.25 1.35
C ILE A 22 2.77 -7.09 0.76
N VAL A 23 2.21 -5.89 0.83
CA VAL A 23 0.87 -5.60 0.28
C VAL A 23 0.85 -5.80 -1.23
N ASP A 24 1.89 -5.38 -1.95
CA ASP A 24 1.98 -5.53 -3.41
C ASP A 24 2.03 -7.02 -3.82
N ASP A 25 2.75 -7.85 -3.06
CA ASP A 25 2.79 -9.30 -3.25
C ASP A 25 1.42 -9.95 -3.01
N GLN A 26 0.77 -9.61 -1.89
CA GLN A 26 -0.58 -10.08 -1.57
C GLN A 26 -1.61 -9.64 -2.62
N LEU A 27 -1.47 -8.41 -3.13
CA LEU A 27 -2.37 -7.86 -4.14
C LEU A 27 -2.30 -8.68 -5.43
N SER A 28 -1.10 -9.07 -5.88
CA SER A 28 -0.92 -9.91 -7.06
C SER A 28 -1.71 -11.21 -6.93
N HIS A 29 -1.60 -11.89 -5.78
CA HIS A 29 -2.33 -13.13 -5.53
C HIS A 29 -3.85 -12.95 -5.48
N LEU A 30 -4.34 -11.85 -4.91
CA LEU A 30 -5.77 -11.55 -4.83
C LEU A 30 -6.37 -11.21 -6.20
N VAL A 31 -5.62 -10.54 -7.07
CA VAL A 31 -6.06 -10.26 -8.44
C VAL A 31 -6.14 -11.56 -9.25
N ASP A 32 -5.11 -12.40 -9.17
CA ASP A 32 -5.10 -13.70 -9.86
C ASP A 32 -6.29 -14.59 -9.43
N ASP A 33 -6.59 -14.66 -8.12
CA ASP A 33 -7.74 -15.40 -7.57
C ASP A 33 -9.09 -14.83 -8.03
N ALA A 34 -9.22 -13.49 -8.04
CA ALA A 34 -10.44 -12.84 -8.51
C ALA A 34 -10.71 -13.09 -9.99
N ASP A 35 -9.66 -13.13 -10.81
CA ASP A 35 -9.72 -13.41 -12.25
C ASP A 35 -10.08 -14.88 -12.52
N GLU A 36 -9.50 -15.84 -11.80
CA GLU A 36 -9.89 -17.25 -11.90
C GLU A 36 -11.37 -17.45 -11.56
N LYS A 37 -11.84 -16.83 -10.47
CA LYS A 37 -13.24 -16.90 -10.05
C LYS A 37 -14.17 -16.19 -11.03
N SER A 38 -13.71 -15.11 -11.67
CA SER A 38 -14.44 -14.42 -12.74
C SER A 38 -14.69 -15.37 -13.91
N LEU A 39 -13.66 -16.07 -14.38
CA LEU A 39 -13.78 -17.08 -15.43
C LEU A 39 -14.75 -18.21 -15.01
N ARG A 40 -14.63 -18.71 -13.79
CA ARG A 40 -15.51 -19.77 -13.27
C ARG A 40 -16.98 -19.34 -13.18
N ALA A 41 -17.24 -18.10 -12.75
CA ALA A 41 -18.58 -17.53 -12.68
C ALA A 41 -19.21 -17.43 -14.07
N LEU A 42 -18.44 -16.99 -15.07
CA LEU A 42 -18.90 -16.90 -16.46
C LEU A 42 -19.19 -18.27 -17.08
N VAL A 43 -18.37 -19.30 -16.77
CA VAL A 43 -18.54 -20.64 -17.34
C VAL A 43 -19.64 -21.43 -16.66
N SER A 44 -19.78 -21.30 -15.33
CA SER A 44 -20.70 -22.14 -14.56
C SER A 44 -22.11 -21.56 -14.49
N GLU A 45 -22.25 -20.24 -14.68
CA GLU A 45 -23.52 -19.50 -14.55
C GLU A 45 -24.29 -19.82 -13.26
N THR A 46 -23.56 -20.17 -12.20
CA THR A 46 -24.17 -20.52 -10.91
C THR A 46 -24.12 -19.34 -9.93
N PRO A 47 -25.17 -19.16 -9.10
CA PRO A 47 -25.16 -18.14 -8.05
C PRO A 47 -23.99 -18.27 -7.06
N ALA A 48 -23.52 -19.50 -6.82
CA ALA A 48 -22.38 -19.77 -5.93
C ALA A 48 -21.06 -19.23 -6.51
N ALA A 49 -20.79 -19.48 -7.80
CA ALA A 49 -19.58 -18.99 -8.45
C ALA A 49 -19.56 -17.46 -8.55
N GLU A 50 -20.71 -16.82 -8.80
CA GLU A 50 -20.80 -15.35 -8.75
C GLU A 50 -20.52 -14.79 -7.35
N PHE A 51 -20.99 -15.47 -6.29
CA PHE A 51 -20.75 -15.06 -4.92
C PHE A 51 -19.25 -15.12 -4.59
N GLU A 52 -18.57 -16.22 -4.95
CA GLU A 52 -17.12 -16.36 -4.76
C GLU A 52 -16.34 -15.26 -5.47
N HIS A 53 -16.69 -14.95 -6.73
CA HIS A 53 -16.06 -13.85 -7.47
C HIS A 53 -16.27 -12.50 -6.78
N ARG A 54 -17.50 -12.19 -6.33
CA ARG A 54 -17.79 -10.93 -5.63
C ARG A 54 -16.98 -10.78 -4.34
N GLU A 55 -16.82 -11.85 -3.58
CA GLU A 55 -16.03 -11.82 -2.34
C GLU A 55 -14.53 -11.63 -2.65
N ALA A 56 -13.97 -12.38 -3.61
CA ALA A 56 -12.58 -12.20 -4.04
C ALA A 56 -12.30 -10.77 -4.50
N ARG A 57 -13.22 -10.18 -5.28
CA ARG A 57 -13.14 -8.78 -5.72
C ARG A 57 -13.15 -7.80 -4.54
N LYS A 58 -14.05 -7.98 -3.57
CA LYS A 58 -14.09 -7.11 -2.38
C LYS A 58 -12.78 -7.16 -1.59
N HIS A 59 -12.15 -8.34 -1.50
CA HIS A 59 -10.85 -8.48 -0.84
C HIS A 59 -9.75 -7.71 -1.57
N SER A 60 -9.68 -7.85 -2.90
CA SER A 60 -8.76 -7.07 -3.73
C SER A 60 -8.99 -5.56 -3.59
N ASP A 61 -10.24 -5.10 -3.64
CA ASP A 61 -10.61 -3.69 -3.48
C ASP A 61 -10.25 -3.14 -2.08
N ALA A 62 -10.38 -3.93 -1.03
CA ALA A 62 -9.93 -3.56 0.31
C ALA A 62 -8.41 -3.40 0.37
N MET A 63 -7.66 -4.33 -0.24
CA MET A 63 -6.20 -4.28 -0.26
C MET A 63 -5.67 -3.11 -1.10
N LEU A 64 -6.32 -2.79 -2.24
CA LEU A 64 -6.01 -1.60 -3.05
C LEU A 64 -6.15 -0.30 -2.24
N ARG A 65 -7.20 -0.19 -1.41
CA ARG A 65 -7.40 0.98 -0.54
C ARG A 65 -6.33 1.07 0.55
N HIS A 66 -5.95 -0.06 1.15
CA HIS A 66 -4.85 -0.11 2.13
C HIS A 66 -3.53 0.35 1.49
N ARG A 67 -3.19 -0.20 0.33
CA ARG A 67 -2.03 0.20 -0.47
C ARG A 67 -2.01 1.71 -0.74
N ALA A 68 -3.13 2.28 -1.17
CA ALA A 68 -3.24 3.71 -1.42
C ALA A 68 -3.00 4.56 -0.15
N SER A 69 -3.50 4.11 1.00
CA SER A 69 -3.24 4.76 2.29
C SER A 69 -1.76 4.75 2.68
N LEU A 70 -1.07 3.62 2.46
CA LEU A 70 0.37 3.50 2.70
C LEU A 70 1.17 4.41 1.78
N MET A 71 0.82 4.47 0.49
CA MET A 71 1.45 5.39 -0.47
C MET A 71 1.28 6.85 -0.06
N GLY A 72 0.09 7.24 0.41
CA GLY A 72 -0.16 8.59 0.94
C GLY A 72 0.72 8.91 2.14
N SER A 73 0.79 7.98 3.09
CA SER A 73 1.64 8.11 4.29
C SER A 73 3.13 8.22 3.94
N LEU A 74 3.59 7.47 2.94
CA LEU A 74 4.96 7.53 2.46
C LEU A 74 5.28 8.89 1.83
N ALA A 75 4.36 9.43 1.03
CA ALA A 75 4.51 10.75 0.41
C ALA A 75 4.62 11.86 1.48
N GLU A 76 3.77 11.82 2.51
CA GLU A 76 3.82 12.77 3.64
C GLU A 76 5.15 12.70 4.40
N LEU A 77 5.67 11.49 4.65
CA LEU A 77 6.95 11.31 5.34
C LEU A 77 8.15 11.78 4.50
N ASN A 78 8.11 11.58 3.19
CA ASN A 78 9.15 12.08 2.28
C ASN A 78 9.15 13.61 2.25
N ALA A 79 7.99 14.25 2.11
CA ALA A 79 7.89 15.71 2.17
C ALA A 79 8.43 16.25 3.51
N LYS A 80 8.08 15.59 4.62
CA LYS A 80 8.64 15.92 5.93
C LYS A 80 10.15 15.70 6.02
N MET A 81 10.71 14.68 5.39
CA MET A 81 12.16 14.49 5.33
C MET A 81 12.83 15.63 4.58
N ASP A 82 12.26 16.04 3.44
CA ASP A 82 12.76 17.15 2.63
C ASP A 82 12.77 18.46 3.43
N GLU A 83 11.68 18.79 4.13
CA GLU A 83 11.62 19.94 5.05
C GLU A 83 12.71 19.89 6.13
N LEU A 84 12.98 18.71 6.71
CA LEU A 84 14.02 18.55 7.73
C LEU A 84 15.43 18.70 7.13
N LEU A 85 15.64 18.25 5.89
CA LEU A 85 16.89 18.41 5.16
C LEU A 85 17.16 19.87 4.80
N ASP A 86 16.13 20.61 4.40
CA ASP A 86 16.30 22.04 4.06
C ASP A 86 16.63 22.86 5.30
N ARG A 87 15.98 22.58 6.44
CA ARG A 87 16.33 23.17 7.74
C ARG A 87 17.74 22.82 8.23
N MET A 88 18.35 21.75 7.74
CA MET A 88 19.76 21.45 8.02
C MET A 88 20.72 22.28 7.17
N LYS A 89 20.30 22.68 5.97
CA LYS A 89 21.12 23.46 5.02
C LYS A 89 21.07 24.96 5.30
N GLU A 90 20.00 25.45 5.93
CA GLU A 90 19.90 26.83 6.38
C GLU A 90 20.98 27.12 7.44
N PRO A 91 21.90 28.06 7.19
CA PRO A 91 22.90 28.43 8.19
C PRO A 91 22.19 29.03 9.40
N THR A 92 22.36 28.39 10.56
CA THR A 92 22.00 28.98 11.85
C THR A 92 22.81 30.27 12.05
N THR A 93 22.24 31.42 11.70
CA THR A 93 22.71 32.76 12.12
C THR A 93 22.48 32.99 13.59
#